data_AF-A0A183H1N6-F1
#
_entry.id   AF-A0A183H1N6-F1
#
_cell.length_a   1.000
_cell.length_b   1.000
_cell.length_c   1.000
_cell.angle_alpha   90.00
_cell.angle_beta   90.00
_cell.angle_gamma   90.00
#
_symmetry.space_group_name_H-M   'P 1'
#
loop_
_entity.id
_entity.type
_entity.pdbx_description
1 polymer ?
#
loop_
_entity_poly.entity_id
_entity_poly.type
_entity_poly.pdbx_seq_one_letter_code
_entity_poly.pdbx_strand_id
1 'polypeptide(L)'
;MNDSEDFSNENTLESRNAGENHKAILQIDLGNEEKAQMICRTLAVDKEPSRSTAKRIYSVRGHHMIVEIVSLDAKYLQKSIDNLFDMYYLAKQTIEEITRYHLKMSNGITDAILGRNEKAKINDSS
;
A
#
# COMPACT_ATOMS: atom_id res chain seq x y z
N MET A 1 56.78 -12.75 -10.26
CA MET A 1 55.81 -13.71 -9.70
C MET A 1 54.61 -12.87 -9.31
N ASN A 2 53.56 -12.91 -10.13
CA ASN A 2 52.41 -12.02 -10.02
C ASN A 2 51.31 -12.72 -9.21
N ASP A 3 50.80 -12.02 -8.20
CA ASP A 3 49.68 -12.42 -7.36
C ASP A 3 48.42 -12.63 -8.21
N SER A 4 47.71 -13.74 -7.97
CA SER A 4 46.40 -14.03 -8.55
C SER A 4 45.38 -14.01 -7.42
N GLU A 5 44.76 -12.85 -7.22
CA GLU A 5 43.49 -12.71 -6.52
C GLU A 5 42.36 -13.01 -7.52
N ASP A 6 41.59 -14.06 -7.26
CA ASP A 6 40.37 -14.37 -8.03
C ASP A 6 39.16 -14.11 -7.13
N PHE A 7 38.73 -12.84 -7.09
CA PHE A 7 37.42 -12.46 -6.57
C PHE A 7 36.39 -12.76 -7.66
N SER A 8 35.78 -13.94 -7.59
CA SER A 8 34.70 -14.32 -8.51
C SER A 8 33.51 -13.38 -8.31
N ASN A 9 33.30 -12.57 -9.36
CA ASN A 9 32.34 -11.48 -9.46
C ASN A 9 30.90 -11.87 -9.07
N GLU A 10 30.37 -11.03 -8.19
CA GLU A 10 28.96 -10.80 -7.93
C GLU A 10 28.23 -10.39 -9.23
N ASN A 11 26.97 -10.81 -9.33
CA ASN A 11 25.97 -10.35 -10.30
C ASN A 11 25.94 -11.03 -11.69
N THR A 12 25.46 -12.28 -11.74
CA THR A 12 24.89 -12.89 -12.97
C THR A 12 23.40 -13.18 -12.77
N LEU A 13 22.58 -12.12 -12.67
CA LEU A 13 21.11 -12.20 -12.84
C LEU A 13 20.61 -11.34 -14.01
N GLU A 14 21.53 -10.75 -14.78
CA GLU A 14 21.25 -10.09 -16.05
C GLU A 14 21.36 -11.14 -17.17
N SER A 15 20.31 -11.29 -17.97
CA SER A 15 20.22 -12.17 -19.15
C SER A 15 19.82 -13.63 -18.90
N ARG A 16 18.52 -13.85 -18.66
CA ARG A 16 17.74 -14.99 -19.20
C ARG A 16 16.25 -14.74 -18.98
N ASN A 17 15.63 -14.01 -19.93
CA ASN A 17 14.28 -14.22 -20.47
C ASN A 17 13.83 -12.95 -21.21
N ALA A 18 14.37 -12.73 -22.41
CA ALA A 18 13.81 -11.82 -23.41
C ALA A 18 12.65 -12.49 -24.18
N GLY A 19 11.88 -13.36 -23.51
CA GLY A 19 10.68 -13.99 -24.03
C GLY A 19 9.48 -13.33 -23.36
N GLU A 20 8.86 -12.40 -24.06
CA GLU A 20 7.55 -11.78 -23.81
C GLU A 20 7.05 -11.85 -22.36
N ASN A 21 7.56 -10.96 -21.49
CA ASN A 21 6.99 -10.77 -20.16
C ASN A 21 5.59 -10.15 -20.31
N HIS A 22 4.54 -10.87 -19.88
CA HIS A 22 3.21 -10.29 -19.74
C HIS A 22 3.28 -9.16 -18.73
N LYS A 23 2.72 -8.00 -19.09
CA LYS A 23 2.78 -6.79 -18.25
C LYS A 23 1.41 -6.17 -18.11
N ALA A 24 1.07 -5.77 -16.89
CA ALA A 24 -0.06 -4.91 -16.58
C ALA A 24 0.42 -3.70 -15.77
N ILE A 25 -0.15 -2.53 -16.06
CA ILE A 25 0.02 -1.33 -15.25
C ILE A 25 -1.36 -0.91 -14.80
N LEU A 26 -1.59 -0.90 -13.49
CA LEU A 26 -2.83 -0.45 -12.88
C LEU A 26 -2.61 0.91 -12.24
N GLN A 27 -3.50 1.85 -12.55
CA GLN A 27 -3.56 3.16 -11.91
C GLN A 27 -4.87 3.23 -11.13
N ILE A 28 -4.76 3.31 -9.80
CA ILE A 28 -5.91 3.28 -8.89
C ILE A 28 -6.00 4.64 -8.20
N ASP A 29 -7.11 5.35 -8.41
CA ASP A 29 -7.42 6.60 -7.73
C ASP A 29 -7.87 6.33 -6.29
N LEU A 30 -7.24 7.00 -5.33
CA LEU A 30 -7.49 6.89 -3.90
C LEU A 30 -7.96 8.21 -3.27
N GLY A 31 -8.27 9.20 -4.11
CA GLY A 31 -8.89 10.48 -3.77
C GLY A 31 -7.94 11.50 -3.15
N ASN A 32 -6.91 11.06 -2.42
CA ASN A 32 -5.83 11.94 -1.95
C ASN A 32 -4.50 11.18 -1.83
N GLU A 33 -3.41 11.94 -1.76
CA GLU A 33 -2.06 11.40 -1.73
C GLU A 33 -1.76 10.63 -0.44
N GLU A 34 -2.27 11.09 0.72
CA GLU A 34 -2.03 10.41 2.00
C GLU A 34 -2.61 8.99 2.01
N LYS A 35 -3.87 8.83 1.55
CA LYS A 35 -4.52 7.54 1.35
C LYS A 35 -3.75 6.69 0.35
N ALA A 36 -3.28 7.30 -0.74
CA ALA A 36 -2.49 6.59 -1.74
C ALA A 36 -1.19 6.02 -1.17
N GLN A 37 -0.45 6.83 -0.41
CA GLN A 37 0.76 6.39 0.26
C GLN A 37 0.49 5.33 1.33
N MET A 38 -0.57 5.48 2.13
CA MET A 38 -0.92 4.53 3.17
C MET A 38 -1.24 3.15 2.58
N ILE A 39 -2.16 3.10 1.61
CA ILE A 39 -2.54 1.85 0.93
C ILE A 39 -1.34 1.25 0.20
N CYS A 40 -0.55 2.05 -0.51
CA CYS A 40 0.65 1.58 -1.20
C CYS A 40 1.65 0.91 -0.24
N ARG A 41 1.92 1.52 0.93
CA ARG A 41 2.81 0.93 1.94
C ARG A 41 2.24 -0.35 2.53
N THR A 42 0.93 -0.39 2.78
CA THR A 42 0.24 -1.59 3.27
C THR A 42 0.28 -2.74 2.25
N LEU A 43 0.18 -2.46 0.96
CA LEU A 43 0.22 -3.49 -0.08
C LEU A 43 1.64 -3.93 -0.45
N ALA A 44 2.64 -3.05 -0.28
CA ALA A 44 4.03 -3.36 -0.59
C ALA A 44 4.62 -4.45 0.32
N VAL A 45 4.04 -4.70 1.50
CA VAL A 45 4.46 -5.80 2.38
C VAL A 45 3.89 -7.16 1.94
N ASP A 46 2.84 -7.18 1.11
CA ASP A 46 2.26 -8.40 0.56
C ASP A 46 3.13 -8.94 -0.59
N LYS A 47 3.84 -10.03 -0.31
CA LYS A 47 4.77 -10.65 -1.25
C LYS A 47 4.06 -11.67 -2.11
N GLU A 48 4.46 -11.73 -3.38
CA GLU A 48 4.06 -12.80 -4.29
C GLU A 48 4.45 -14.18 -3.73
N PRO A 49 3.61 -15.21 -3.91
CA PRO A 49 3.95 -16.58 -3.52
C PRO A 49 5.24 -17.04 -4.20
N SER A 50 6.07 -17.83 -3.53
CA SER A 50 7.36 -18.30 -4.06
C SER A 50 7.29 -19.07 -5.39
N ARG A 51 6.13 -19.69 -5.67
CA ARG A 51 5.83 -20.41 -6.92
C ARG A 51 5.33 -19.52 -8.07
N SER A 52 5.03 -18.25 -7.79
CA SER A 52 4.55 -17.27 -8.77
C SER A 52 5.72 -16.76 -9.60
N THR A 53 5.53 -16.63 -10.91
CA THR A 53 6.48 -15.91 -11.77
C THR A 53 6.17 -14.41 -11.83
N ALA A 54 5.10 -13.96 -11.17
CA ALA A 54 4.72 -12.56 -11.13
C ALA A 54 5.61 -11.76 -10.16
N LYS A 55 5.86 -10.51 -10.52
CA LYS A 55 6.51 -9.50 -9.67
C LYS A 55 5.67 -8.24 -9.70
N ARG A 56 5.43 -7.64 -8.53
CA ARG A 56 4.70 -6.39 -8.37
C ARG A 56 5.63 -5.27 -7.92
N ILE A 57 5.51 -4.12 -8.55
CA ILE A 57 6.24 -2.90 -8.22
C ILE A 57 5.20 -1.80 -7.94
N TYR A 58 5.30 -1.18 -6.77
CA TYR A 58 4.36 -0.16 -6.32
C TYR A 58 5.01 1.22 -6.36
N SER A 59 4.24 2.24 -6.73
CA SER A 59 4.62 3.64 -6.58
C SER A 59 3.38 4.52 -6.40
N VAL A 60 3.57 5.77 -6.00
CA VAL A 60 2.50 6.75 -5.81
C VAL A 60 2.76 7.97 -6.68
N ARG A 61 1.71 8.50 -7.30
CA ARG A 61 1.73 9.73 -8.11
C ARG A 61 0.52 10.59 -7.76
N GLY A 62 0.69 11.57 -6.88
CA GLY A 62 -0.40 12.36 -6.33
C GLY A 62 -1.43 11.45 -5.63
N HIS A 63 -2.70 11.56 -6.01
CA HIS A 63 -3.79 10.75 -5.45
C HIS A 63 -3.90 9.33 -6.05
N HIS A 64 -2.98 8.94 -6.93
CA HIS A 64 -2.99 7.62 -7.56
C HIS A 64 -1.92 6.69 -7.00
N MET A 65 -2.30 5.43 -6.78
CA MET A 65 -1.36 4.32 -6.64
C MET A 65 -1.14 3.67 -8.00
N ILE A 66 0.12 3.49 -8.38
CA ILE A 66 0.54 2.81 -9.61
C ILE A 66 1.12 1.46 -9.23
N VAL A 67 0.58 0.39 -9.83
CA VAL A 67 1.07 -0.98 -9.65
C VAL A 67 1.47 -1.54 -11.00
N GLU A 68 2.77 -1.80 -11.16
CA GLU A 68 3.29 -2.53 -12.31
C GLU A 68 3.43 -4.00 -11.95
N ILE A 69 2.83 -4.87 -12.75
CA ILE A 69 2.91 -6.31 -12.60
C ILE A 69 3.53 -6.90 -13.87
N VAL A 70 4.61 -7.66 -13.70
CA VAL A 70 5.27 -8.40 -14.78
C VAL A 70 5.29 -9.88 -14.45
N SER A 71 5.06 -10.73 -15.45
CA SER A 71 5.06 -12.19 -15.27
C SER A 71 5.48 -12.90 -16.55
N LEU A 72 6.10 -14.08 -16.40
CA LEU A 72 6.41 -15.00 -17.50
C LEU A 72 5.18 -15.81 -17.96
N ASP A 73 4.08 -15.77 -17.22
CA ASP A 73 2.88 -16.57 -17.48
C ASP A 73 1.62 -15.72 -17.26
N ALA A 74 0.77 -15.61 -18.29
CA ALA A 74 -0.48 -14.87 -18.22
C ALA A 74 -1.39 -15.30 -17.05
N LYS A 75 -1.36 -16.58 -16.68
CA LYS A 75 -2.12 -17.12 -15.55
C LYS A 75 -1.61 -16.60 -14.21
N TYR A 76 -0.30 -16.42 -14.06
CA TYR A 76 0.26 -15.81 -12.84
C TYR A 76 0.07 -14.30 -12.83
N LEU A 77 0.09 -13.63 -13.99
CA LEU A 77 -0.32 -12.22 -14.10
C LEU A 77 -1.78 -12.03 -13.63
N GLN A 78 -2.71 -12.82 -14.16
CA GLN A 78 -4.12 -12.76 -13.78
C GLN A 78 -4.29 -12.94 -12.26
N LYS A 79 -3.71 -14.01 -11.71
CA LYS A 79 -3.79 -14.28 -10.25
C LYS A 79 -3.18 -13.17 -9.39
N SER A 80 -2.10 -12.56 -9.86
CA SER A 80 -1.44 -11.44 -9.18
C SER A 80 -2.35 -10.21 -9.14
N ILE A 81 -3.06 -9.92 -10.23
CA ILE A 81 -4.06 -8.85 -10.30
C ILE A 81 -5.26 -9.14 -9.38
N ASP A 82 -5.78 -10.37 -9.40
CA ASP A 82 -6.90 -10.77 -8.54
C ASP A 82 -6.51 -10.58 -7.05
N ASN A 83 -5.35 -11.12 -6.65
CA ASN A 83 -4.82 -10.98 -5.28
C ASN A 83 -4.57 -9.52 -4.90
N LEU A 84 -4.05 -8.70 -5.83
CA LEU A 84 -3.85 -7.27 -5.60
C LEU A 84 -5.18 -6.60 -5.21
N PHE A 85 -6.26 -6.89 -5.93
CA PHE A 85 -7.56 -6.29 -5.63
C PHE A 85 -8.15 -6.81 -4.31
N ASP A 86 -8.03 -8.09 -4.00
CA ASP A 86 -8.45 -8.63 -2.71
C ASP A 86 -7.77 -7.91 -1.54
N MET A 87 -6.44 -7.75 -1.63
CA MET A 87 -5.66 -7.05 -0.60
C MET A 87 -5.97 -5.55 -0.58
N TYR A 88 -6.19 -4.93 -1.74
CA TYR A 88 -6.58 -3.54 -1.85
C TYR A 88 -7.91 -3.27 -1.14
N TYR A 89 -8.94 -4.08 -1.39
CA TYR A 89 -10.24 -3.94 -0.75
C TYR A 89 -10.15 -4.08 0.76
N LEU A 90 -9.33 -5.03 1.25
CA LEU A 90 -9.10 -5.20 2.68
C LEU A 90 -8.43 -3.96 3.28
N ALA A 91 -7.31 -3.50 2.71
CA ALA A 91 -6.59 -2.32 3.18
C ALA A 91 -7.47 -1.07 3.19
N LYS A 92 -8.26 -0.86 2.13
CA LYS A 92 -9.20 0.26 2.03
C LYS A 92 -10.22 0.23 3.16
N GLN A 93 -10.88 -0.91 3.39
CA GLN A 93 -11.87 -1.06 4.45
C GLN A 93 -11.26 -0.78 5.84
N THR A 94 -10.06 -1.29 6.09
CA THR A 94 -9.33 -1.05 7.35
C THR A 94 -9.08 0.45 7.57
N ILE A 95 -8.58 1.15 6.56
CA ILE A 95 -8.30 2.58 6.66
C ILE A 95 -9.59 3.38 6.88
N GLU A 96 -10.65 3.07 6.14
CA GLU A 96 -11.95 3.75 6.28
C GLU A 96 -12.59 3.54 7.65
N GLU A 97 -12.49 2.33 8.21
CA GLU A 97 -12.99 2.03 9.55
C GLU A 97 -12.16 2.75 10.63
N ILE A 98 -10.83 2.70 10.56
CA ILE A 98 -9.95 3.43 11.48
C ILE A 98 -10.23 4.94 11.42
N THR A 99 -10.35 5.50 10.22
CA THR A 99 -10.69 6.92 10.03
C THR A 99 -12.03 7.26 10.70
N ARG A 100 -13.04 6.41 10.54
CA ARG A 100 -14.35 6.58 11.20
C ARG A 100 -14.24 6.55 12.73
N TYR A 101 -13.43 5.64 13.29
CA TYR A 101 -13.21 5.58 14.73
C TYR A 101 -12.52 6.84 15.28
N HIS A 102 -11.47 7.34 14.60
CA HIS A 102 -10.82 8.59 15.00
C HIS A 102 -11.76 9.80 14.95
N LEU A 103 -12.65 9.86 13.94
CA LEU A 103 -13.67 10.90 13.85
C LEU A 103 -14.69 10.82 15.00
N LYS A 104 -15.19 9.63 15.33
CA LYS A 104 -16.11 9.45 16.46
C LYS A 104 -15.48 9.81 17.80
N MET A 105 -14.22 9.44 18.02
CA MET A 105 -13.48 9.76 19.24
C MET A 105 -13.28 11.27 19.40
N SER A 106 -12.86 11.96 18.33
CA SER A 106 -12.66 13.42 18.36
C SER A 106 -13.97 14.16 18.64
N ASN A 107 -15.07 13.75 18.01
CA ASN A 107 -16.40 14.31 18.28
C ASN A 107 -16.86 14.06 19.74
N GLY A 108 -16.63 12.87 20.28
CA GLY A 108 -16.96 12.57 21.68
C GLY A 108 -16.17 13.44 22.68
N ILE A 109 -14.91 13.76 22.37
CA ILE A 109 -14.09 14.67 23.18
C ILE A 109 -14.61 16.11 23.09
N THR A 110 -14.95 16.59 21.89
CA THR A 110 -15.51 17.95 21.73
C THR A 110 -16.83 18.11 22.45
N ASP A 111 -17.71 17.11 22.38
CA ASP A 111 -19.00 17.12 23.08
C ASP A 111 -18.81 17.10 24.60
N ALA A 112 -17.86 16.33 25.11
CA ALA A 112 -17.53 16.31 26.54
C ALA A 112 -16.94 17.64 27.05
N ILE A 113 -16.15 18.34 26.22
CA ILE A 113 -15.58 19.66 26.55
C ILE A 113 -16.67 20.74 26.50
N LEU A 114 -17.50 20.76 25.46
CA LEU A 114 -18.62 21.70 25.32
C LEU A 114 -19.64 21.52 26.45
N GLY A 115 -20.03 20.28 26.77
CA GLY A 115 -20.95 19.99 27.86
C GLY A 115 -20.43 20.33 29.26
N ARG A 116 -19.10 20.39 29.47
CA ARG A 116 -18.50 20.91 30.72
C ARG A 116 -18.57 22.43 30.81
N ASN A 117 -18.35 23.13 29.71
CA ASN A 117 -18.36 24.59 29.70
C ASN A 117 -19.78 25.18 29.91
N GLU A 118 -20.83 24.47 29.48
CA GLU A 118 -22.22 24.88 29.74
C GLU A 118 -22.60 24.73 31.22
N LYS A 119 -22.16 23.66 31.89
CA LYS A 119 -22.41 23.45 33.33
C LYS A 119 -21.64 24.43 34.22
N ALA A 120 -20.44 24.85 33.81
CA ALA A 120 -19.66 25.84 34.56
C ALA A 120 -20.32 27.23 34.55
N LYS A 121 -20.92 27.67 33.43
CA LYS A 121 -21.60 28.96 33.33
C LYS A 121 -22.88 29.07 34.17
N ILE A 122 -23.56 27.95 34.43
CA ILE A 122 -24.80 27.94 35.22
C ILE A 122 -24.52 28.15 36.71
N ASN A 123 -23.33 27.78 37.21
CA ASN A 123 -22.99 27.87 38.63
C ASN A 123 -22.39 29.22 39.08
N ASP A 124 -22.02 30.11 38.16
CA ASP A 124 -21.46 31.44 38.48
C ASP A 124 -22.52 32.57 38.50
N SER A 125 -23.80 32.23 38.31
CA SER A 125 -24.91 33.20 38.22
C SER A 125 -25.85 33.21 39.44
N SER A 126 -25.43 32.67 40.59
CA SER A 126 -26.24 32.65 41.84
C SER A 126 -25.61 33.49 42.94
#